data_AF-A0A1R3KU79-F1
#
_entry.id   AF-A0A1R3KU79-F1
#
_cell.length_a   1.000
_cell.length_b   1.000
_cell.length_c   1.000
_cell.angle_alpha   90.00
_cell.angle_beta   90.00
_cell.angle_gamma   90.00
#
_symmetry.space_group_name_H-M   'P 1'
#
loop_
_entity.id
_entity.type
_entity.pdbx_description
1 polymer ?
#
loop_
_entity_poly.entity_id
_entity_poly.type
_entity_poly.pdbx_seq_one_letter_code
_entity_poly.pdbx_strand_id
1 'polypeptide(L)'
;MVVLEALLLEAVQRGHRKQDKPLLYSQALTIFRMKYYDSSNFPIHIPNKNEDSFIRRAYYGDHTDTYMPYGEGLDYYDVNSLYPFVMKVFLEPGGVPVWHGNLG
;
A
#
# COMPACT_ATOMS: atom_id res chain seq x y z
N MET A 1 -1.36 1.77 1.70
CA MET A 1 -2.59 2.17 0.94
C MET A 1 -2.86 3.69 0.94
N VAL A 2 -2.26 4.46 1.84
CA VAL A 2 -2.34 5.93 1.96
C VAL A 2 -1.81 6.72 0.76
N VAL A 3 -0.68 6.30 0.20
CA VAL A 3 0.00 7.01 -0.90
C VAL A 3 -0.84 6.97 -2.19
N LEU A 4 -1.64 5.91 -2.35
CA LEU A 4 -2.51 5.73 -3.51
C LEU A 4 -3.68 6.72 -3.52
N GLU A 5 -4.25 7.04 -2.35
CA GLU A 5 -5.39 7.97 -2.24
C GLU A 5 -4.98 9.43 -2.42
N ALA A 6 -3.82 9.83 -1.88
CA ALA A 6 -3.28 11.16 -2.08
C ALA A 6 -3.00 11.43 -3.58
N LEU A 7 -2.47 10.44 -4.29
CA LEU A 7 -2.26 10.52 -5.74
C LEU A 7 -3.57 10.52 -6.53
N LEU A 8 -4.61 9.81 -6.06
CA LEU A 8 -5.92 9.78 -6.71
C LEU A 8 -6.64 11.13 -6.58
N LEU A 9 -6.53 11.81 -5.44
CA LEU A 9 -7.10 13.14 -5.24
C LEU A 9 -6.43 14.20 -6.13
N GLU A 10 -5.10 14.14 -6.26
CA GLU A 10 -4.38 15.04 -7.18
C GLU A 10 -4.72 14.77 -8.66
N ALA A 11 -4.95 13.51 -9.02
CA ALA A 11 -5.32 13.12 -10.37
C ALA A 11 -6.73 13.61 -10.76
N VAL A 12 -7.68 13.65 -9.82
CA VAL A 12 -9.03 14.18 -10.05
C VAL A 12 -9.03 15.71 -10.24
N GLN A 13 -8.10 16.43 -9.62
CA GLN A 13 -7.97 17.88 -9.77
C GLN A 13 -7.34 18.33 -11.09
N ARG A 14 -6.62 17.45 -11.79
CA ARG A 14 -5.98 17.76 -13.08
C ARG A 14 -6.93 17.44 -14.23
N GLY A 15 -7.78 18.41 -14.55
CA GLY A 15 -8.64 18.39 -15.73
C GLY A 15 -7.89 18.06 -17.03
N HIS A 16 -8.55 17.26 -17.87
CA HIS A 16 -8.18 16.76 -19.19
C HIS A 16 -7.04 17.50 -19.93
N ARG A 17 -5.87 16.86 -20.02
CA ARG A 17 -4.89 17.08 -21.11
C ARG A 17 -4.61 15.78 -21.87
N LYS A 18 -4.30 15.95 -23.16
CA LYS A 18 -4.16 14.91 -24.19
C LYS A 18 -3.03 13.92 -23.86
N GLN A 19 -3.33 12.62 -24.00
CA GLN A 19 -2.38 11.49 -24.00
C GLN A 19 -1.33 11.49 -22.88
N ASP A 20 -1.77 11.68 -21.64
CA ASP A 20 -0.93 11.38 -20.50
C ASP A 20 -0.76 9.85 -20.38
N LYS A 21 0.46 9.35 -20.54
CA LYS A 21 0.79 7.96 -20.20
C LYS A 21 0.43 7.77 -18.71
N PRO A 22 -0.42 6.79 -18.36
CA PRO A 22 -0.82 6.64 -16.98
C PRO A 22 0.39 6.34 -16.10
N LEU A 23 0.41 6.89 -14.88
CA LEU A 23 1.46 6.65 -13.89
C LEU A 23 1.69 5.14 -13.73
N LEU A 24 2.94 4.72 -13.56
CA LEU A 24 3.29 3.31 -13.37
C LEU A 24 2.44 2.66 -12.26
N TYR A 25 2.18 3.41 -11.18
CA TYR A 25 1.34 2.96 -10.07
C TYR A 25 -0.14 2.80 -10.46
N SER A 26 -0.69 3.70 -11.28
CA SER A 26 -2.09 3.58 -11.72
C SER A 26 -2.25 2.45 -12.74
N GLN A 27 -1.24 2.21 -13.58
CA GLN A 27 -1.17 1.05 -14.45
C GLN A 27 -1.10 -0.26 -13.64
N ALA A 28 -0.23 -0.33 -12.63
CA ALA A 28 -0.11 -1.50 -11.76
C ALA A 28 -1.41 -1.80 -11.01
N LEU A 29 -2.06 -0.78 -10.43
CA LEU A 29 -3.35 -0.94 -9.76
C LEU A 29 -4.44 -1.39 -10.73
N THR A 30 -4.44 -0.86 -11.96
CA THR A 30 -5.39 -1.28 -13.01
C THR A 30 -5.18 -2.75 -13.36
N ILE A 31 -3.94 -3.18 -13.59
CA ILE A 31 -3.63 -4.58 -13.88
C ILE A 31 -4.04 -5.48 -12.71
N PHE A 32 -3.74 -5.08 -11.47
CA PHE A 32 -4.16 -5.80 -10.27
C PHE A 32 -5.68 -5.99 -10.23
N ARG A 33 -6.44 -4.89 -10.35
CA ARG A 33 -7.91 -4.91 -10.32
C ARG A 33 -8.53 -5.73 -11.45
N MET A 34 -7.92 -5.71 -12.63
CA MET A 34 -8.47 -6.39 -13.81
C MET A 34 -8.13 -7.88 -13.89
N LYS A 35 -6.97 -8.29 -13.34
CA LYS A 35 -6.45 -9.66 -13.54
C LYS A 35 -6.36 -10.49 -12.26
N TYR A 36 -6.22 -9.87 -11.11
CA TYR A 36 -5.84 -10.57 -9.87
C TYR A 36 -6.79 -10.32 -8.70
N TYR A 37 -7.52 -9.19 -8.72
CA TYR A 37 -8.43 -8.85 -7.64
C TYR A 37 -9.74 -9.63 -7.74
N ASP A 38 -10.04 -10.38 -6.68
CA ASP A 38 -11.31 -11.06 -6.52
C ASP A 38 -12.20 -10.28 -5.54
N SER A 39 -13.04 -9.41 -6.10
CA SER A 39 -13.96 -8.59 -5.30
C SER A 39 -15.08 -9.38 -4.63
N SER A 40 -15.32 -10.63 -5.07
CA SER A 40 -16.38 -11.46 -4.51
C SER A 40 -15.97 -12.07 -3.17
N ASN A 41 -14.72 -12.51 -3.07
CA ASN A 41 -14.17 -13.11 -1.86
C ASN A 41 -13.43 -12.10 -0.96
N PHE A 42 -12.84 -11.04 -1.53
CA PHE A 42 -12.01 -10.09 -0.81
C PHE A 42 -12.40 -8.63 -1.08
N PRO A 43 -13.59 -8.17 -0.65
CA PRO A 43 -14.02 -6.79 -0.88
C PRO A 43 -13.11 -5.78 -0.16
N ILE A 44 -12.69 -4.74 -0.88
CA ILE A 44 -11.99 -3.58 -0.31
C ILE A 44 -13.03 -2.65 0.34
N HIS A 45 -13.02 -2.59 1.67
CA HIS A 45 -13.80 -1.62 2.44
C HIS A 45 -13.20 -0.21 2.30
N ILE A 46 -14.06 0.80 2.11
CA ILE A 46 -13.65 2.20 2.13
C ILE A 46 -13.89 2.75 3.55
N PRO A 47 -12.82 3.01 4.32
CA PRO A 47 -12.97 3.43 5.70
C PRO A 47 -13.55 4.84 5.81
N ASN A 48 -14.31 5.08 6.89
CA ASN A 48 -14.67 6.45 7.26
C ASN A 48 -13.46 7.20 7.86
N LYS A 49 -13.61 8.50 8.14
CA LYS A 49 -12.51 9.34 8.66
C LYS A 49 -11.92 8.82 9.98
N ASN A 50 -12.73 8.31 10.90
CA ASN A 50 -12.24 7.80 12.19
C ASN A 50 -11.46 6.50 11.98
N GLU A 51 -12.02 5.56 11.22
CA GLU A 51 -11.38 4.29 10.85
C GLU A 51 -10.04 4.51 10.14
N ASP A 52 -10.01 5.38 9.13
CA ASP A 52 -8.79 5.71 8.40
C ASP A 52 -7.73 6.31 9.33
N SER A 53 -8.11 7.32 10.11
CA SER A 53 -7.20 7.96 11.06
C SER A 53 -6.65 6.96 12.07
N PHE A 54 -7.48 6.02 12.53
CA PHE A 54 -7.08 4.98 13.46
C PHE A 54 -6.08 4.01 12.83
N ILE A 55 -6.41 3.43 11.66
CA ILE A 55 -5.57 2.46 10.94
C ILE A 55 -4.23 3.09 10.53
N ARG A 56 -4.26 4.33 10.06
CA ARG A 56 -3.08 5.06 9.55
C ARG A 56 -2.03 5.32 10.62
N ARG A 57 -2.40 5.39 11.89
CA ARG A 57 -1.42 5.50 13.00
C ARG A 57 -0.56 4.24 13.15
N ALA A 58 -1.04 3.09 12.70
CA ALA A 58 -0.29 1.84 12.70
C ALA A 58 0.44 1.57 11.37
N TYR A 59 0.32 2.46 10.38
CA TYR A 59 0.96 2.30 9.08
C TYR A 59 2.42 2.79 9.14
N TYR A 60 3.30 1.90 9.59
CA TYR A 60 4.74 2.15 9.62
C TYR A 60 5.40 1.73 8.30
N GLY A 61 6.48 2.41 7.96
CA GLY A 61 7.31 2.08 6.80
C GLY A 61 8.29 0.96 7.10
N ASP A 62 9.26 0.82 6.20
CA ASP A 62 10.32 -0.15 6.34
C ASP A 62 11.28 0.19 7.49
N HIS A 63 12.04 -0.80 7.92
CA HIS A 63 13.09 -0.65 8.90
C HIS A 63 14.40 -0.23 8.22
N THR A 64 15.12 0.71 8.81
CA THR A 64 16.46 1.09 8.34
C THR A 64 17.39 1.17 9.54
N ASP A 65 18.45 0.37 9.51
CA ASP A 65 19.49 0.42 10.52
C ASP A 65 20.44 1.60 10.29
N THR A 66 20.92 2.19 11.38
CA THR A 66 22.00 3.19 11.34
C THR A 66 23.30 2.53 11.80
N TYR A 67 24.31 2.54 10.93
CA TYR A 67 25.61 1.96 11.22
C TYR A 67 26.70 3.03 11.34
N MET A 68 27.79 2.71 12.05
CA MET A 68 29.02 3.50 11.99
C MET A 68 29.58 3.47 10.56
N PRO A 69 30.14 4.58 10.03
CA PRO A 69 30.45 4.73 8.61
C PRO A 69 31.69 3.95 8.13
N TYR A 70 32.15 2.94 8.89
CA TYR A 70 33.32 2.13 8.55
C TYR A 70 33.06 0.65 8.85
N GLY A 71 33.47 -0.20 7.91
CA GLY A 71 33.50 -1.65 8.06
C GLY A 71 34.41 -2.28 7.01
N GLU A 72 34.98 -3.43 7.35
CA GLU A 72 35.88 -4.20 6.48
C GLU A 72 35.34 -5.64 6.33
N GLY A 73 35.49 -6.22 5.15
CA GLY A 73 35.09 -7.62 4.89
C GLY A 73 33.59 -7.90 5.06
N LEU A 74 32.73 -6.94 4.67
CA LEU A 74 31.28 -7.06 4.84
C LEU A 74 30.61 -7.77 3.65
N ASP A 75 29.63 -8.61 3.97
CA ASP A 75 28.68 -9.17 3.01
C ASP A 75 27.38 -8.35 3.01
N TYR A 76 26.85 -8.09 1.81
CA TYR A 76 25.58 -7.36 1.63
C TYR A 76 24.52 -8.32 1.09
N TYR A 77 23.39 -8.39 1.80
CA TYR A 77 22.26 -9.23 1.44
C TYR A 77 21.03 -8.36 1.22
N ASP A 78 20.28 -8.68 0.16
CA ASP A 78 19.00 -8.06 -0.13
C ASP A 78 17.93 -9.13 -0.37
N VAL A 79 16.70 -8.82 0.00
CA VAL A 79 15.57 -9.72 -0.20
C VAL A 79 14.94 -9.46 -1.55
N ASN A 80 15.02 -10.47 -2.43
CA ASN A 80 14.40 -10.40 -3.75
C ASN A 80 12.89 -10.19 -3.64
N SER A 81 12.42 -8.99 -4.02
CA SER A 81 10.99 -8.66 -4.10
C SER A 81 10.22 -8.90 -2.79
N LEU A 82 10.75 -8.37 -1.68
CA LEU A 82 10.17 -8.52 -0.33
C LEU A 82 8.64 -8.31 -0.30
N TYR A 83 8.14 -7.15 -0.72
CA TYR A 83 6.71 -6.84 -0.65
C TYR A 83 5.84 -7.76 -1.53
N PRO A 84 6.16 -7.99 -2.83
CA PRO A 84 5.43 -8.98 -3.62
C PRO A 84 5.42 -10.40 -3.03
N PHE A 85 6.52 -10.82 -2.40
CA PHE A 85 6.57 -12.12 -1.72
C PHE A 85 5.61 -12.15 -0.54
N VAL A 86 5.64 -11.13 0.32
CA VAL A 86 4.78 -11.04 1.50
C VAL A 86 3.30 -11.06 1.11
N MET A 87 2.91 -10.20 0.17
CA MET A 87 1.52 -10.09 -0.32
C MET A 87 0.97 -11.39 -0.95
N LYS A 88 1.86 -12.27 -1.44
CA LYS A 88 1.48 -13.54 -2.07
C LYS A 88 1.36 -14.68 -1.05
N VAL A 89 2.23 -14.69 -0.05
CA VAL A 89 2.43 -15.85 0.84
C VAL A 89 1.62 -15.74 2.12
N PHE A 90 1.45 -14.52 2.64
CA PHE A 90 0.75 -14.31 3.90
C PHE A 90 -0.69 -13.84 3.67
N LEU A 91 -1.56 -14.14 4.62
CA LEU A 91 -2.93 -13.67 4.61
C LEU A 91 -2.94 -12.18 5.00
N GLU A 92 -3.31 -11.34 4.05
CA GLU A 92 -3.47 -9.91 4.27
C GLU A 92 -4.89 -9.59 4.77
N PRO A 93 -5.07 -8.59 5.65
CA PRO A 93 -6.39 -8.18 6.10
C PRO A 93 -7.22 -7.60 4.95
N GLY A 94 -8.51 -7.95 4.91
CA GLY A 94 -9.50 -7.46 3.95
C GLY A 94 -10.89 -7.36 4.58
N GLY A 95 -11.83 -6.73 3.88
CA GLY A 95 -13.21 -6.53 4.36
C GLY A 95 -13.37 -5.39 5.37
N VAL A 96 -14.52 -5.38 6.05
CA VAL A 96 -14.92 -4.33 6.99
C VAL A 96 -14.27 -4.58 8.37
N PRO A 97 -13.54 -3.61 8.93
CA PRO A 97 -12.94 -3.75 10.26
C PRO A 97 -14.01 -3.77 11.35
N VAL A 98 -13.74 -4.45 12.46
CA VAL A 98 -14.60 -4.48 13.64
C VAL A 98 -13.87 -3.80 14.79
N TRP A 99 -14.53 -2.85 15.45
CA TRP A 99 -13.99 -2.22 16.65
C TRP A 99 -13.95 -3.22 17.80
N HIS A 100 -12.80 -3.30 18.45
CA HIS A 100 -12.67 -4.02 19.71
C HIS A 100 -12.68 -3.02 20.87
N GLY A 101 -13.75 -3.02 21.67
CA GLY A 101 -13.97 -2.07 22.76
C GLY A 101 -14.60 -0.74 22.32
N ASN A 102 -14.54 0.28 23.19
CA ASN A 102 -15.16 1.59 22.98
C ASN A 102 -14.19 2.56 22.28
N LEU A 103 -13.79 2.25 21.04
CA LEU A 103 -12.86 3.05 20.24
C LEU A 103 -13.48 3.65 18.96
N GLY A 104 -14.77 3.40 18.75
CA GLY A 104 -15.56 3.87 17.59
C GLY A 104 -16.05 5.29 17.71
#